data_AF-A0A370LGP6-F1
#
_entry.id   AF-A0A370LGP6-F1
#
_cell.length_a   1.000
_cell.length_b   1.000
_cell.length_c   1.000
_cell.angle_alpha   90.00
_cell.angle_beta   90.00
_cell.angle_gamma   90.00
#
_symmetry.space_group_name_H-M   'P 1'
#
loop_
_entity.id
_entity.type
_entity.pdbx_description
1 polymer ?
#
loop_
_entity_poly.entity_id
_entity_poly.type
_entity_poly.pdbx_seq_one_letter_code
_entity_poly.pdbx_strand_id
1 'polypeptide(L)'
;MLADTIYDHFKEIYNYPIKSLIQPAIIIESSDTVSKVINKISENDAYDVFCIENDSVLSTNVRSLLLGKDILDMNIRPFLTVIPSLSINDTVQKAANILTHYRVRSVPVVSKQEIIGVVSGDKILELISKKDNKWINASVVFTSNPITIDSNESLSAARKIMTSKRIDHLPVLHKGVIKQVLTSSHLVKAIIPPEKLTKGSIGMKKIRNLQSKIGNIGSSRIPQCSPKDDLNHVIQLMQKSGTTCCLVNLWEETHGIITVRDIVSLLAVKMESEIPLYIVGLPEDLKNDDLIHSKFVKALKRIQKVYTEIQEARVTIKQTRKNGQRKFYEVSIRIITPHNTFRQEGTGWDLSNVIEEQSQKLLRNLSKRAKRRYKTSIRKLDAPITQV
;
A
#
# COMPACT_ATOMS: atom_id res chain seq x y z
N MET A 1 26.39 5.96 -1.12
CA MET A 1 27.08 5.57 -2.38
C MET A 1 26.10 5.23 -3.51
N LEU A 2 25.35 4.11 -3.50
CA LEU A 2 24.38 3.84 -4.60
C LEU A 2 23.10 4.67 -4.50
N ALA A 3 22.55 4.84 -3.29
CA ALA A 3 21.33 5.63 -3.06
C ALA A 3 21.50 7.10 -3.47
N ASP A 4 22.63 7.70 -3.10
CA ASP A 4 22.96 9.09 -3.45
C ASP A 4 23.12 9.24 -4.98
N THR A 5 23.75 8.27 -5.65
CA THR A 5 23.88 8.26 -7.11
C THR A 5 22.51 8.19 -7.79
N ILE A 6 21.60 7.34 -7.30
CA ILE A 6 20.21 7.27 -7.81
C ILE A 6 19.46 8.58 -7.55
N TYR A 7 19.65 9.16 -6.37
CA TYR A 7 19.04 10.45 -6.01
C TYR A 7 19.49 11.56 -6.97
N ASP A 8 20.80 11.72 -7.16
CA ASP A 8 21.37 12.74 -8.05
C ASP A 8 20.93 12.54 -9.50
N HIS A 9 20.93 11.29 -9.98
CA HIS A 9 20.47 10.94 -11.33
C HIS A 9 19.02 11.33 -11.59
N PHE A 10 18.16 11.17 -10.59
CA PHE A 10 16.75 11.50 -10.70
C PHE A 10 16.36 12.87 -10.15
N LYS A 11 17.31 13.70 -9.68
CA LYS A 11 17.04 14.98 -9.00
C LYS A 11 16.11 15.92 -9.77
N GLU A 12 16.23 15.97 -11.08
CA GLU A 12 15.32 16.73 -11.94
C GLU A 12 13.90 16.15 -11.96
N ILE A 13 13.77 14.83 -11.96
CA ILE A 13 12.46 14.16 -11.88
C ILE A 13 11.84 14.37 -10.50
N TYR A 14 12.60 14.30 -9.41
CA TYR A 14 12.09 14.59 -8.06
C TYR A 14 11.36 15.93 -8.00
N ASN A 15 11.98 16.97 -8.56
CA ASN A 15 11.49 18.35 -8.53
C ASN A 15 10.54 18.68 -9.70
N TYR A 16 10.24 17.72 -10.58
CA TYR A 16 9.41 17.96 -11.74
C TYR A 16 7.97 18.34 -11.32
N PRO A 17 7.40 19.45 -11.82
CA PRO A 17 6.03 19.87 -11.47
C PRO A 17 5.00 18.88 -12.01
N ILE A 18 4.01 18.50 -11.18
CA ILE A 18 3.03 17.50 -11.59
C ILE A 18 2.01 17.98 -12.63
N LYS A 19 1.93 19.28 -12.89
CA LYS A 19 0.88 19.90 -13.73
C LYS A 19 0.69 19.22 -15.08
N SER A 20 1.79 18.83 -15.75
CA SER A 20 1.74 18.17 -17.06
C SER A 20 1.43 16.66 -16.99
N LEU A 21 1.33 16.10 -15.80
CA LEU A 21 1.07 14.67 -15.55
C LEU A 21 -0.37 14.40 -15.10
N ILE A 22 -1.17 15.44 -14.90
CA ILE A 22 -2.54 15.33 -14.41
C ILE A 22 -3.41 14.64 -15.48
N GLN A 23 -4.12 13.61 -15.05
CA GLN A 23 -5.07 12.84 -15.85
C GLN A 23 -6.47 12.93 -15.21
N PRO A 24 -7.55 12.63 -15.95
CA PRO A 24 -8.89 12.54 -15.37
C PRO A 24 -8.95 11.54 -14.20
N ALA A 25 -9.64 11.92 -13.13
CA ALA A 25 -9.87 11.08 -11.97
C ALA A 25 -11.17 10.27 -12.13
N ILE A 26 -11.22 9.06 -11.57
CA ILE A 26 -12.49 8.33 -11.44
C ILE A 26 -13.12 8.68 -10.10
N ILE A 27 -14.17 9.50 -10.17
CA ILE A 27 -14.88 10.02 -8.99
C ILE A 27 -16.09 9.14 -8.66
N ILE A 28 -16.27 8.88 -7.37
CA ILE A 28 -17.40 8.15 -6.80
C ILE A 28 -18.07 8.96 -5.70
N GLU A 29 -19.25 8.52 -5.28
CA GLU A 29 -19.90 9.03 -4.06
C GLU A 29 -19.70 8.04 -2.92
N SER A 30 -19.61 8.51 -1.68
CA SER A 30 -19.49 7.62 -0.52
C SER A 30 -20.77 6.81 -0.25
N SER A 31 -21.89 7.21 -0.86
CA SER A 31 -23.16 6.51 -0.92
C SER A 31 -23.19 5.35 -1.94
N ASP A 32 -22.26 5.32 -2.92
CA ASP A 32 -22.25 4.34 -4.00
C ASP A 32 -22.18 2.90 -3.47
N THR A 33 -22.80 1.95 -4.18
CA THR A 33 -22.63 0.52 -3.91
C THR A 33 -21.27 0.04 -4.41
N VAL A 34 -20.74 -1.02 -3.81
CA VAL A 34 -19.49 -1.64 -4.28
C VAL A 34 -19.60 -2.10 -5.74
N SER A 35 -20.73 -2.68 -6.15
CA SER A 35 -20.97 -3.07 -7.54
C SER A 35 -20.87 -1.90 -8.51
N LYS A 36 -21.48 -0.75 -8.19
CA LYS A 36 -21.38 0.48 -8.99
C LYS A 36 -19.93 0.96 -9.11
N VAL A 37 -19.19 0.92 -8.00
CA VAL A 37 -17.78 1.34 -7.97
C VAL A 37 -16.90 0.41 -8.79
N ILE A 38 -17.07 -0.92 -8.67
CA ILE A 38 -16.28 -1.83 -9.48
C ILE A 38 -16.62 -1.70 -10.98
N ASN A 39 -17.88 -1.43 -11.35
CA ASN A 39 -18.23 -1.14 -12.74
C ASN A 39 -17.47 0.09 -13.26
N LYS A 40 -17.46 1.20 -12.50
CA LYS A 40 -16.66 2.39 -12.84
C LYS A 40 -15.18 2.06 -12.99
N ILE A 41 -14.61 1.26 -12.09
CA ILE A 41 -13.23 0.78 -12.17
C ILE A 41 -13.00 0.00 -13.47
N SER A 42 -13.89 -0.94 -13.82
CA SER A 42 -13.74 -1.79 -14.98
C SER A 42 -13.93 -1.07 -16.31
N GLU A 43 -14.88 -0.14 -16.40
CA GLU A 43 -15.15 0.65 -17.62
C GLU A 43 -14.00 1.59 -17.97
N ASN A 44 -13.25 2.04 -16.97
CA ASN A 44 -12.17 3.02 -17.14
C ASN A 44 -10.77 2.40 -16.99
N ASP A 45 -10.66 1.07 -16.89
CA ASP A 45 -9.43 0.32 -16.56
C ASP A 45 -8.64 0.94 -15.39
N ALA A 46 -9.36 1.45 -14.40
CA ALA A 46 -8.78 2.12 -13.25
C ALA A 46 -8.37 1.10 -12.17
N TYR A 47 -7.55 1.54 -11.22
CA TYR A 47 -7.22 0.75 -10.03
C TYR A 47 -7.68 1.42 -8.73
N ASP A 48 -7.53 2.74 -8.64
CA ASP A 48 -8.02 3.55 -7.53
C ASP A 48 -9.22 4.39 -7.98
N VAL A 49 -10.10 4.70 -7.02
CA VAL A 49 -11.19 5.66 -7.17
C VAL A 49 -11.19 6.61 -5.98
N PHE A 50 -11.80 7.78 -6.16
CA PHE A 50 -11.70 8.87 -5.20
C PHE A 50 -13.05 9.56 -4.95
N CYS A 51 -13.19 10.11 -3.75
CA CYS A 51 -14.27 11.03 -3.42
C CYS A 51 -13.82 12.02 -2.34
N ILE A 52 -14.59 13.09 -2.16
CA ILE A 52 -14.43 14.02 -1.05
C ILE A 52 -15.62 13.84 -0.12
N GLU A 53 -15.35 13.75 1.18
CA GLU A 53 -16.37 13.74 2.24
C GLU A 53 -15.82 14.53 3.42
N ASN A 54 -16.58 15.51 3.93
CA ASN A 54 -16.19 16.37 5.06
C ASN A 54 -14.78 16.96 4.90
N ASP A 55 -14.53 17.61 3.75
CA ASP A 55 -13.23 18.22 3.36
C ASP A 55 -12.03 17.25 3.29
N SER A 56 -12.26 15.96 3.49
CA SER A 56 -11.24 14.93 3.43
C SER A 56 -11.29 14.21 2.09
N VAL A 57 -10.13 13.92 1.53
CA VAL A 57 -10.03 13.07 0.34
C VAL A 57 -9.99 11.60 0.77
N LEU A 58 -10.91 10.82 0.24
CA LEU A 58 -10.98 9.39 0.47
C LEU A 58 -10.65 8.64 -0.82
N SER A 59 -10.07 7.46 -0.64
CA SER A 59 -9.77 6.54 -1.71
C SER A 59 -10.10 5.11 -1.32
N THR A 60 -10.51 4.33 -2.31
CA THR A 60 -10.44 2.87 -2.27
C THR A 60 -9.82 2.36 -3.57
N ASN A 61 -9.47 1.09 -3.58
CA ASN A 61 -8.85 0.44 -4.73
C ASN A 61 -9.31 -1.01 -4.87
N VAL A 62 -9.03 -1.57 -6.04
CA VAL A 62 -9.34 -2.97 -6.40
C VAL A 62 -9.00 -3.96 -5.28
N ARG A 63 -7.81 -3.84 -4.66
CA ARG A 63 -7.39 -4.77 -3.60
C ARG A 63 -8.15 -4.58 -2.29
N SER A 64 -8.51 -3.35 -1.93
CA SER A 64 -9.36 -3.09 -0.75
C SER A 64 -10.75 -3.71 -0.91
N LEU A 65 -11.29 -3.72 -2.13
CA LEU A 65 -12.57 -4.39 -2.42
C LEU A 65 -12.49 -5.91 -2.27
N LEU A 66 -11.29 -6.50 -2.27
CA LEU A 66 -11.12 -7.91 -1.94
C LEU A 66 -11.25 -8.21 -0.43
N LEU A 67 -11.48 -7.24 0.46
CA LEU A 67 -11.53 -7.49 1.90
C LEU A 67 -12.84 -8.14 2.37
N GLY A 68 -13.97 -7.81 1.77
CA GLY A 68 -15.27 -8.39 2.13
C GLY A 68 -15.69 -9.54 1.21
N LYS A 69 -16.60 -10.39 1.69
CA LYS A 69 -17.29 -11.42 0.88
C LYS A 69 -18.70 -10.91 0.60
N ASP A 70 -19.25 -11.26 -0.55
CA ASP A 70 -20.64 -10.93 -0.92
C ASP A 70 -20.96 -9.43 -0.77
N ILE A 71 -20.02 -8.60 -1.19
CA ILE A 71 -20.02 -7.15 -0.93
C ILE A 71 -20.75 -6.33 -1.98
N LEU A 72 -21.22 -6.94 -3.07
CA LEU A 72 -21.64 -6.22 -4.28
C LEU A 72 -22.74 -5.19 -4.00
N ASP A 73 -23.65 -5.49 -3.09
CA ASP A 73 -24.76 -4.61 -2.71
C ASP A 73 -24.44 -3.73 -1.49
N MET A 74 -23.28 -3.94 -0.86
CA MET A 74 -22.85 -3.11 0.27
C MET A 74 -22.52 -1.70 -0.21
N ASN A 75 -22.74 -0.73 0.66
CA ASN A 75 -22.24 0.63 0.49
C ASN A 75 -20.69 0.64 0.49
N ILE A 76 -20.08 1.53 -0.31
CA ILE A 76 -18.63 1.61 -0.49
C ILE A 76 -17.89 2.24 0.71
N ARG A 77 -18.57 3.06 1.53
CA ARG A 77 -17.99 3.82 2.64
C ARG A 77 -17.06 3.02 3.58
N PRO A 78 -17.37 1.77 3.97
CA PRO A 78 -16.49 0.96 4.81
C PRO A 78 -15.16 0.56 4.15
N PHE A 79 -15.06 0.67 2.82
CA PHE A 79 -13.86 0.37 2.04
C PHE A 79 -13.04 1.62 1.71
N LEU A 80 -13.54 2.80 2.05
CA LEU A 80 -12.87 4.08 1.84
C LEU A 80 -11.91 4.40 2.98
N THR A 81 -10.74 4.91 2.61
CA THR A 81 -9.71 5.35 3.54
C THR A 81 -9.27 6.76 3.20
N VAL A 82 -9.03 7.58 4.23
CA VAL A 82 -8.49 8.93 4.03
C VAL A 82 -7.05 8.83 3.54
N ILE A 83 -6.74 9.59 2.48
CA ILE A 83 -5.40 9.70 1.90
C ILE A 83 -5.03 11.17 1.68
N PRO A 84 -3.74 11.52 1.68
CA PRO A 84 -3.30 12.84 1.24
C PRO A 84 -3.60 13.05 -0.25
N SER A 85 -3.85 14.30 -0.60
CA SER A 85 -3.94 14.77 -1.98
C SER A 85 -2.73 15.63 -2.37
N LEU A 86 -2.61 15.86 -3.68
CA LEU A 86 -1.65 16.80 -4.25
C LEU A 86 -2.34 18.13 -4.56
N SER A 87 -1.58 19.22 -4.52
CA SER A 87 -1.92 20.50 -5.14
C SER A 87 -1.31 20.58 -6.54
N ILE A 88 -1.84 21.44 -7.42
CA ILE A 88 -1.32 21.62 -8.78
C ILE A 88 0.16 22.06 -8.84
N ASN A 89 0.65 22.66 -7.75
CA ASN A 89 2.03 23.15 -7.62
C ASN A 89 2.98 22.13 -6.97
N ASP A 90 2.48 20.94 -6.62
CA ASP A 90 3.31 19.90 -6.04
C ASP A 90 4.24 19.24 -7.07
N THR A 91 5.17 18.42 -6.56
CA THR A 91 6.21 17.74 -7.35
C THR A 91 5.98 16.24 -7.47
N VAL A 92 6.65 15.62 -8.44
CA VAL A 92 6.66 14.16 -8.62
C VAL A 92 7.17 13.44 -7.38
N GLN A 93 8.14 14.00 -6.63
CA GLN A 93 8.58 13.40 -5.36
C GLN A 93 7.43 13.21 -4.38
N LYS A 94 6.60 14.25 -4.18
CA LYS A 94 5.47 14.18 -3.26
C LYS A 94 4.44 13.15 -3.74
N ALA A 95 4.19 13.08 -5.05
CA ALA A 95 3.35 12.04 -5.64
C ALA A 95 3.92 10.63 -5.39
N ALA A 96 5.22 10.40 -5.66
CA ALA A 96 5.90 9.12 -5.45
C ALA A 96 5.87 8.69 -3.97
N ASN A 97 6.01 9.64 -3.05
CA ASN A 97 5.87 9.40 -1.62
C ASN A 97 4.47 8.89 -1.28
N ILE A 98 3.41 9.56 -1.75
CA ILE A 98 2.03 9.16 -1.47
C ILE A 98 1.72 7.79 -2.10
N LEU A 99 2.08 7.58 -3.38
CA LEU A 99 1.91 6.30 -4.08
C LEU A 99 2.55 5.13 -3.32
N THR A 100 3.80 5.32 -2.90
CA THR A 100 4.57 4.28 -2.23
C THR A 100 4.07 4.04 -0.81
N HIS A 101 3.81 5.11 -0.07
CA HIS A 101 3.44 5.05 1.33
C HIS A 101 2.04 4.52 1.52
N TYR A 102 1.05 5.05 0.80
CA TYR A 102 -0.36 4.66 0.93
C TYR A 102 -0.74 3.47 0.03
N ARG A 103 0.21 2.96 -0.76
CA ARG A 103 0.05 1.82 -1.68
C ARG A 103 -1.07 1.98 -2.70
N VAL A 104 -1.39 3.22 -3.07
CA VAL A 104 -2.26 3.58 -4.19
C VAL A 104 -1.45 3.58 -5.49
N ARG A 105 -2.11 3.46 -6.65
CA ARG A 105 -1.47 3.55 -7.98
C ARG A 105 -1.63 4.92 -8.63
N SER A 106 -2.51 5.73 -8.08
CA SER A 106 -2.73 7.13 -8.46
C SER A 106 -3.03 7.98 -7.23
N VAL A 107 -2.70 9.26 -7.31
CA VAL A 107 -2.90 10.25 -6.23
C VAL A 107 -3.80 11.36 -6.73
N PRO A 108 -4.87 11.72 -6.00
CA PRO A 108 -5.78 12.77 -6.42
C PRO A 108 -5.12 14.15 -6.30
N VAL A 109 -5.36 15.00 -7.30
CA VAL A 109 -4.96 16.40 -7.30
C VAL A 109 -6.19 17.24 -6.97
N VAL A 110 -6.08 18.10 -5.96
CA VAL A 110 -7.17 18.92 -5.45
C VAL A 110 -6.87 20.40 -5.64
N SER A 111 -7.88 21.14 -6.06
CA SER A 111 -7.89 22.60 -6.11
C SER A 111 -9.26 23.11 -5.69
N LYS A 112 -9.33 24.14 -4.84
CA LYS A 112 -10.59 24.72 -4.35
C LYS A 112 -11.59 23.67 -3.85
N GLN A 113 -11.12 22.70 -3.05
CA GLN A 113 -11.92 21.59 -2.49
C GLN A 113 -12.53 20.62 -3.52
N GLU A 114 -12.06 20.63 -4.76
CA GLU A 114 -12.49 19.71 -5.81
C GLU A 114 -11.32 18.88 -6.33
N ILE A 115 -11.58 17.62 -6.67
CA ILE A 115 -10.60 16.77 -7.34
C ILE A 115 -10.58 17.15 -8.82
N ILE A 116 -9.49 17.77 -9.26
CA ILE A 116 -9.29 18.21 -10.65
C ILE A 116 -8.62 17.15 -11.54
N GLY A 117 -8.14 16.06 -10.94
CA GLY A 117 -7.50 14.96 -11.65
C GLY A 117 -6.67 14.06 -10.74
N VAL A 118 -5.82 13.23 -11.33
CA VAL A 118 -4.88 12.35 -10.64
C VAL A 118 -3.49 12.37 -11.28
N VAL A 119 -2.48 12.01 -10.50
CA VAL A 119 -1.15 11.63 -11.00
C VAL A 119 -0.95 10.15 -10.73
N SER A 120 -0.69 9.35 -11.79
CA SER A 120 -0.48 7.91 -11.69
C SER A 120 0.99 7.54 -11.64
N GLY A 121 1.29 6.38 -11.03
CA GLY A 121 2.63 5.80 -11.07
C GLY A 121 3.11 5.51 -12.49
N ASP A 122 2.20 5.20 -13.41
CA ASP A 122 2.53 4.96 -14.83
C ASP A 122 2.98 6.26 -15.53
N LYS A 123 2.39 7.42 -15.20
CA LYS A 123 2.87 8.72 -15.70
C LYS A 123 4.22 9.12 -15.15
N ILE A 124 4.51 8.77 -13.89
CA ILE A 124 5.85 8.93 -13.33
C ILE A 124 6.84 7.98 -14.03
N LEU A 125 6.41 6.75 -14.34
CA LEU A 125 7.22 5.77 -15.06
C LEU A 125 7.62 6.25 -16.46
N GLU A 126 6.70 6.92 -17.18
CA GLU A 126 6.97 7.57 -18.47
C GLU A 126 8.03 8.69 -18.38
N LEU A 127 8.14 9.38 -17.24
CA LEU A 127 9.22 10.35 -17.02
C LEU A 127 10.54 9.64 -16.77
N ILE A 128 10.55 8.62 -15.92
CA ILE A 128 11.74 7.82 -15.62
C ILE A 128 12.29 7.19 -16.91
N SER A 129 11.41 6.68 -17.79
CA SER A 129 11.82 6.01 -19.02
C SER A 129 12.55 6.91 -20.03
N LYS A 130 12.44 8.24 -19.89
CA LYS A 130 13.12 9.23 -20.74
C LYS A 130 14.57 9.50 -20.31
N LYS A 131 14.97 9.09 -19.09
CA LYS A 131 16.35 9.19 -18.62
C LYS A 131 17.18 8.00 -19.11
N ASP A 132 18.50 8.17 -19.15
CA ASP A 132 19.43 7.07 -19.41
C ASP A 132 19.70 6.28 -18.11
N ASN A 133 18.88 5.27 -17.87
CA ASN A 133 18.94 4.40 -16.69
C ASN A 133 19.67 3.09 -16.98
N LYS A 134 20.50 3.02 -18.03
CA LYS A 134 21.22 1.80 -18.42
C LYS A 134 22.12 1.24 -17.33
N TRP A 135 22.61 2.11 -16.45
CA TRP A 135 23.47 1.76 -15.33
C TRP A 135 22.70 1.18 -14.12
N ILE A 136 21.37 1.33 -14.08
CA ILE A 136 20.52 0.79 -13.01
C ILE A 136 20.02 -0.59 -13.46
N ASN A 137 20.61 -1.66 -12.92
CA ASN A 137 20.16 -3.00 -13.24
C ASN A 137 18.87 -3.39 -12.50
N ALA A 138 18.11 -4.31 -13.09
CA ALA A 138 16.94 -4.95 -12.50
C ALA A 138 17.21 -5.48 -11.08
N SER A 139 18.43 -5.97 -10.83
CA SER A 139 18.89 -6.47 -9.53
C SER A 139 18.81 -5.43 -8.39
N VAL A 140 18.82 -4.13 -8.71
CA VAL A 140 18.73 -3.03 -7.73
C VAL A 140 17.28 -2.80 -7.28
N VAL A 141 16.30 -3.14 -8.12
CA VAL A 141 14.90 -2.71 -7.97
C VAL A 141 13.96 -3.85 -7.60
N PHE A 142 14.28 -5.09 -7.97
CA PHE A 142 13.35 -6.21 -7.80
C PHE A 142 13.06 -6.57 -6.35
N THR A 143 11.83 -7.04 -6.12
CA THR A 143 11.48 -7.76 -4.90
C THR A 143 11.83 -9.24 -5.08
N SER A 144 12.77 -9.74 -4.29
CA SER A 144 13.23 -11.14 -4.35
C SER A 144 12.17 -12.12 -3.83
N ASN A 145 12.24 -13.38 -4.27
CA ASN A 145 11.42 -14.49 -3.78
C ASN A 145 9.91 -14.15 -3.75
N PRO A 146 9.30 -13.86 -4.91
CA PRO A 146 7.90 -13.46 -4.97
C PRO A 146 7.01 -14.55 -4.37
N ILE A 147 5.94 -14.14 -3.67
CA ILE A 147 4.96 -15.08 -3.14
C ILE A 147 4.20 -15.70 -4.32
N THR A 148 4.28 -17.02 -4.44
CA THR A 148 3.62 -17.77 -5.50
C THR A 148 2.38 -18.51 -5.00
N ILE A 149 1.58 -19.03 -5.93
CA ILE A 149 0.42 -19.89 -5.66
C ILE A 149 0.31 -20.99 -6.72
N ASP A 150 -0.13 -22.20 -6.36
CA ASP A 150 -0.35 -23.27 -7.33
C ASP A 150 -1.63 -23.02 -8.15
N SER A 151 -1.60 -23.38 -9.43
CA SER A 151 -2.73 -23.25 -10.35
C SER A 151 -3.98 -24.04 -9.93
N ASN A 152 -3.83 -25.08 -9.11
CA ASN A 152 -4.93 -25.88 -8.56
C ASN A 152 -5.57 -25.26 -7.32
N GLU A 153 -4.95 -24.25 -6.71
CA GLU A 153 -5.52 -23.54 -5.58
C GLU A 153 -6.75 -22.72 -5.98
N SER A 154 -7.56 -22.37 -4.98
CA SER A 154 -8.78 -21.59 -5.18
C SER A 154 -8.51 -20.08 -5.31
N LEU A 155 -9.39 -19.36 -6.01
CA LEU A 155 -9.37 -17.89 -6.02
C LEU A 155 -9.54 -17.30 -4.60
N SER A 156 -10.20 -18.02 -3.69
CA SER A 156 -10.33 -17.66 -2.27
C SER A 156 -8.98 -17.67 -1.57
N ALA A 157 -8.14 -18.67 -1.85
CA ALA A 157 -6.77 -18.73 -1.36
C ALA A 157 -5.95 -17.56 -1.91
N ALA A 158 -6.03 -17.29 -3.22
CA ALA A 158 -5.38 -16.13 -3.84
C ALA A 158 -5.82 -14.81 -3.20
N ARG A 159 -7.14 -14.58 -3.04
CA ARG A 159 -7.73 -13.42 -2.37
C ARG A 159 -7.17 -13.26 -0.95
N LYS A 160 -7.10 -14.34 -0.17
CA LYS A 160 -6.55 -14.33 1.20
C LYS A 160 -5.08 -13.95 1.20
N ILE A 161 -4.27 -14.48 0.27
CA ILE A 161 -2.86 -14.11 0.15
C ILE A 161 -2.72 -12.63 -0.21
N MET A 162 -3.39 -12.16 -1.28
CA MET A 162 -3.32 -10.78 -1.75
C MET A 162 -3.71 -9.77 -0.67
N THR A 163 -4.81 -10.01 0.05
CA THR A 163 -5.29 -9.12 1.12
C THR A 163 -4.38 -9.16 2.34
N SER A 164 -4.01 -10.35 2.82
CA SER A 164 -3.19 -10.50 4.04
C SER A 164 -1.73 -10.04 3.85
N LYS A 165 -1.15 -10.29 2.67
CA LYS A 165 0.22 -9.88 2.33
C LYS A 165 0.28 -8.46 1.78
N ARG A 166 -0.88 -7.91 1.37
CA ARG A 166 -1.04 -6.62 0.69
C ARG A 166 -0.21 -6.55 -0.59
N ILE A 167 -0.41 -7.55 -1.44
CA ILE A 167 0.21 -7.65 -2.77
C ILE A 167 -0.90 -7.74 -3.83
N ASP A 168 -0.58 -7.26 -5.03
CA ASP A 168 -1.52 -7.17 -6.15
C ASP A 168 -1.23 -8.17 -7.26
N HIS A 169 -0.05 -8.77 -7.25
CA HIS A 169 0.44 -9.69 -8.27
C HIS A 169 0.87 -10.98 -7.59
N LEU A 170 0.36 -12.10 -8.09
CA LEU A 170 0.70 -13.45 -7.65
C LEU A 170 1.15 -14.26 -8.86
N PRO A 171 2.46 -14.54 -9.00
CA PRO A 171 2.92 -15.54 -9.95
C PRO A 171 2.29 -16.90 -9.61
N VAL A 172 1.76 -17.56 -10.64
CA VAL A 172 1.05 -18.83 -10.49
C VAL A 172 1.87 -19.96 -11.09
N LEU A 173 2.08 -20.99 -10.28
CA LEU A 173 2.82 -22.20 -10.63
C LEU A 173 1.89 -23.21 -11.29
N HIS A 174 2.32 -23.77 -12.41
CA HIS A 174 1.72 -24.94 -13.02
C HIS A 174 2.81 -26.01 -13.15
N LYS A 175 2.65 -27.12 -12.40
CA LYS A 175 3.66 -28.18 -12.28
C LYS A 175 5.05 -27.64 -11.90
N GLY A 176 5.08 -26.72 -10.94
CA GLY A 176 6.33 -26.13 -10.42
C GLY A 176 6.93 -24.99 -11.25
N VAL A 177 6.35 -24.64 -12.41
CA VAL A 177 6.86 -23.56 -13.28
C VAL A 177 5.86 -22.41 -13.33
N ILE A 178 6.34 -21.16 -13.26
CA ILE A 178 5.47 -19.99 -13.39
C ILE A 178 5.01 -19.85 -14.85
N LYS A 179 3.69 -19.88 -15.08
CA LYS A 179 3.09 -19.76 -16.42
C LYS A 179 2.12 -18.58 -16.57
N GLN A 180 1.71 -17.97 -15.46
CA GLN A 180 0.80 -16.83 -15.47
C GLN A 180 1.02 -15.95 -14.22
N VAL A 181 0.57 -14.70 -14.29
CA VAL A 181 0.42 -13.83 -13.11
C VAL A 181 -1.06 -13.55 -12.90
N LEU A 182 -1.56 -13.88 -11.71
CA LEU A 182 -2.87 -13.50 -11.23
C LEU A 182 -2.79 -12.13 -10.55
N THR A 183 -3.72 -11.22 -10.83
CA THR A 183 -3.75 -9.89 -10.24
C THR A 183 -5.00 -9.67 -9.41
N SER A 184 -4.98 -8.69 -8.50
CA SER A 184 -6.17 -8.28 -7.75
C SER A 184 -7.30 -7.84 -8.70
N SER A 185 -6.97 -7.20 -9.83
CA SER A 185 -7.94 -6.84 -10.88
C SER A 185 -8.58 -8.06 -11.54
N HIS A 186 -7.82 -9.13 -11.79
CA HIS A 186 -8.39 -10.40 -12.28
C HIS A 186 -9.38 -10.99 -11.27
N LEU A 187 -9.04 -10.96 -9.97
CA LEU A 187 -9.93 -11.48 -8.92
C LEU A 187 -11.21 -10.67 -8.77
N VAL A 188 -11.12 -9.33 -8.77
CA VAL A 188 -12.30 -8.46 -8.67
C VAL A 188 -13.22 -8.64 -9.87
N LYS A 189 -12.67 -8.71 -11.10
CA LYS A 189 -13.45 -9.00 -12.31
C LYS A 189 -14.14 -10.37 -12.24
N ALA A 190 -13.52 -11.36 -11.60
CA ALA A 190 -14.12 -12.68 -11.41
C ALA A 190 -15.24 -12.74 -10.34
N ILE A 191 -15.30 -11.76 -9.42
CA ILE A 191 -16.35 -11.66 -8.40
C ILE A 191 -17.64 -11.06 -8.97
N ILE A 192 -17.54 -10.28 -10.07
CA ILE A 192 -18.70 -9.66 -10.69
C ILE A 192 -19.32 -10.59 -11.72
N PRO A 193 -20.59 -10.99 -11.56
CA PRO A 193 -21.31 -11.65 -12.63
C PRO A 193 -21.47 -10.66 -13.81
N PRO A 194 -21.30 -11.09 -15.07
CA PRO A 194 -21.49 -10.24 -16.23
C PRO A 194 -22.99 -9.95 -16.41
N GLU A 195 -23.57 -9.07 -15.61
CA GLU A 195 -25.01 -8.79 -15.64
C GLU A 195 -25.41 -7.61 -16.53
N LYS A 196 -24.50 -7.06 -17.35
CA LYS A 196 -24.86 -6.02 -18.34
C LYS A 196 -24.16 -6.12 -19.70
N LEU A 197 -23.64 -7.28 -20.08
CA LEU A 197 -23.31 -7.54 -21.48
C LEU A 197 -24.53 -8.20 -22.16
N THR A 198 -25.42 -7.36 -22.69
CA THR A 198 -26.48 -7.67 -23.67
C THR A 198 -27.53 -8.74 -23.30
N LYS A 199 -28.80 -8.33 -23.31
CA LYS A 199 -29.96 -9.22 -23.52
C LYS A 199 -29.70 -10.06 -24.77
N GLY A 200 -29.39 -11.36 -24.62
CA GLY A 200 -29.25 -12.27 -25.77
C GLY A 200 -28.41 -13.52 -25.52
N SER A 201 -27.48 -13.53 -24.58
CA SER A 201 -26.57 -14.67 -24.39
C SER A 201 -27.07 -15.65 -23.32
N ILE A 202 -28.09 -16.44 -23.67
CA ILE A 202 -28.45 -17.65 -22.92
C ILE A 202 -27.27 -18.62 -23.02
N GLY A 203 -26.51 -18.81 -21.92
CA GLY A 203 -25.59 -19.95 -21.82
C GLY A 203 -24.25 -19.79 -21.09
N MET A 204 -23.85 -18.60 -20.61
CA MET A 204 -22.61 -18.48 -19.83
C MET A 204 -22.85 -18.80 -18.35
N LYS A 205 -22.51 -20.03 -17.96
CA LYS A 205 -22.51 -20.51 -16.56
C LYS A 205 -21.85 -19.46 -15.64
N LYS A 206 -22.65 -18.98 -14.69
CA LYS A 206 -22.25 -18.18 -13.52
C LYS A 206 -20.88 -18.61 -12.97
N ILE A 207 -19.85 -17.80 -13.12
CA ILE A 207 -18.69 -17.86 -12.22
C ILE A 207 -19.17 -17.23 -10.90
N ARG A 208 -19.80 -18.04 -10.06
CA ARG A 208 -20.30 -17.58 -8.75
C ARG A 208 -19.29 -17.73 -7.63
N ASN A 209 -18.21 -18.48 -7.81
CA ASN A 209 -17.45 -18.94 -6.65
C ASN A 209 -15.98 -18.62 -6.77
N LEU A 210 -15.48 -17.86 -5.80
CA LEU A 210 -14.06 -17.84 -5.43
C LEU A 210 -13.49 -19.25 -5.10
N GLN A 211 -14.28 -20.30 -5.20
CA GLN A 211 -13.87 -21.71 -5.08
C GLN A 211 -13.33 -22.29 -6.39
N SER A 212 -13.50 -21.60 -7.53
CA SER A 212 -12.90 -22.01 -8.80
C SER A 212 -11.38 -22.04 -8.71
N LYS A 213 -10.77 -22.95 -9.49
CA LYS A 213 -9.31 -23.04 -9.63
C LYS A 213 -8.74 -21.82 -10.34
N ILE A 214 -7.52 -21.44 -9.98
CA ILE A 214 -6.81 -20.28 -10.54
C ILE A 214 -6.40 -20.50 -12.00
N GLY A 215 -6.12 -21.72 -12.44
CA GLY A 215 -5.55 -22.00 -13.77
C GLY A 215 -6.26 -21.38 -14.98
N ASN A 216 -7.51 -20.96 -14.84
CA ASN A 216 -8.29 -20.32 -15.92
C ASN A 216 -8.31 -18.78 -15.84
N ILE A 217 -7.65 -18.17 -14.86
CA ILE A 217 -7.71 -16.73 -14.58
C ILE A 217 -6.30 -16.19 -14.33
N GLY A 218 -5.89 -15.19 -15.10
CA GLY A 218 -4.56 -14.61 -15.03
C GLY A 218 -4.10 -14.11 -16.38
N SER A 219 -2.96 -13.44 -16.41
CA SER A 219 -2.26 -13.11 -17.66
C SER A 219 -1.12 -14.09 -17.87
N SER A 220 -1.09 -14.74 -19.04
CA SER A 220 0.05 -15.53 -19.53
C SER A 220 1.09 -14.66 -20.26
N ARG A 221 0.73 -13.43 -20.65
CA ARG A 221 1.67 -12.44 -21.20
C ARG A 221 2.40 -11.77 -20.05
N ILE A 222 3.47 -12.42 -19.61
CA ILE A 222 4.29 -11.94 -18.50
C ILE A 222 5.62 -11.47 -19.06
N PRO A 223 5.95 -10.16 -19.01
CA PRO A 223 7.28 -9.74 -19.37
C PRO A 223 8.29 -10.34 -18.39
N GLN A 224 9.41 -10.81 -18.92
CA GLN A 224 10.50 -11.41 -18.16
C GLN A 224 11.80 -10.66 -18.45
N CYS A 225 12.64 -10.51 -17.45
CA CYS A 225 13.96 -9.91 -17.55
C CYS A 225 14.98 -10.71 -16.72
N SER A 226 16.26 -10.51 -17.02
CA SER A 226 17.40 -10.98 -16.24
C SER A 226 17.77 -9.96 -15.14
N PRO A 227 18.36 -10.38 -14.01
CA PRO A 227 18.89 -9.46 -13.00
C PRO A 227 19.85 -8.39 -13.54
N LYS A 228 20.52 -8.65 -14.67
CA LYS A 228 21.47 -7.72 -15.31
C LYS A 228 20.84 -6.78 -16.32
N ASP A 229 19.59 -7.01 -16.73
CA ASP A 229 18.91 -6.12 -17.66
C ASP A 229 18.77 -4.74 -17.04
N ASP A 230 18.86 -3.71 -17.86
CA ASP A 230 18.77 -2.34 -17.38
C ASP A 230 17.32 -1.87 -17.18
N LEU A 231 17.17 -0.82 -16.37
CA LEU A 231 15.87 -0.29 -15.99
C LEU A 231 15.07 0.25 -17.19
N ASN A 232 15.70 0.84 -18.21
CA ASN A 232 14.96 1.27 -19.41
C ASN A 232 14.37 0.05 -20.14
N HIS A 233 15.14 -1.04 -20.28
CA HIS A 233 14.64 -2.27 -20.88
C HIS A 233 13.46 -2.85 -20.09
N VAL A 234 13.55 -2.93 -18.76
CA VAL A 234 12.45 -3.41 -17.90
C VAL A 234 11.18 -2.56 -18.07
N ILE A 235 11.32 -1.24 -18.10
CA ILE A 235 10.17 -0.33 -18.30
C ILE A 235 9.56 -0.54 -19.69
N GLN A 236 10.38 -0.67 -20.73
CA GLN A 236 9.90 -0.92 -22.09
C GLN A 236 9.16 -2.25 -22.21
N LEU A 237 9.62 -3.31 -21.54
CA LEU A 237 8.94 -4.59 -21.50
C LEU A 237 7.54 -4.44 -20.89
N MET A 238 7.43 -3.77 -19.73
CA MET A 238 6.16 -3.52 -19.04
C MET A 238 5.19 -2.70 -19.90
N GLN A 239 5.67 -1.64 -20.56
CA GLN A 239 4.86 -0.79 -21.44
C GLN A 239 4.37 -1.55 -22.68
N LYS A 240 5.25 -2.31 -23.35
CA LYS A 240 4.89 -3.10 -24.54
C LYS A 240 3.87 -4.21 -24.23
N SER A 241 3.96 -4.83 -23.05
CA SER A 241 3.00 -5.86 -22.64
C SER A 241 1.72 -5.31 -22.01
N GLY A 242 1.65 -4.00 -21.71
CA GLY A 242 0.54 -3.40 -20.98
C GLY A 242 0.39 -3.97 -19.56
N THR A 243 1.50 -4.34 -18.91
CA THR A 243 1.48 -4.95 -17.57
C THR A 243 2.14 -4.05 -16.53
N THR A 244 1.71 -4.22 -15.28
CA THR A 244 2.23 -3.44 -14.13
C THR A 244 3.31 -4.17 -13.34
N CYS A 245 3.81 -5.29 -13.87
CA CYS A 245 4.93 -6.04 -13.32
C CYS A 245 5.75 -6.76 -14.40
N CYS A 246 6.98 -7.09 -14.04
CA CYS A 246 7.93 -7.93 -14.79
C CYS A 246 8.55 -8.98 -13.86
N LEU A 247 8.65 -10.23 -14.31
CA LEU A 247 9.33 -11.28 -13.55
C LEU A 247 10.84 -11.22 -13.82
N VAL A 248 11.62 -11.39 -12.77
CA VAL A 248 13.07 -11.47 -12.85
C VAL A 248 13.47 -12.94 -12.77
N ASN A 249 13.98 -13.46 -13.88
CA ASN A 249 14.40 -14.85 -14.01
C ASN A 249 15.92 -14.93 -14.15
N LEU A 250 16.52 -15.90 -13.49
CA LEU A 250 17.89 -16.31 -13.73
C LEU A 250 17.80 -17.77 -14.15
N TRP A 251 18.08 -18.04 -15.43
CA TRP A 251 17.94 -19.37 -16.04
C TRP A 251 16.47 -19.79 -15.99
N GLU A 252 16.16 -21.01 -15.52
CA GLU A 252 14.79 -21.52 -15.41
C GLU A 252 14.08 -21.12 -14.09
N GLU A 253 14.75 -20.35 -13.22
CA GLU A 253 14.23 -20.01 -11.89
C GLU A 253 13.80 -18.53 -11.82
N THR A 254 12.61 -18.29 -11.25
CA THR A 254 12.14 -16.93 -10.96
C THR A 254 12.70 -16.45 -9.63
N HIS A 255 13.60 -15.49 -9.69
CA HIS A 255 14.28 -14.91 -8.54
C HIS A 255 13.51 -13.71 -7.97
N GLY A 256 12.67 -13.07 -8.78
CA GLY A 256 12.09 -11.79 -8.42
C GLY A 256 10.86 -11.36 -9.19
N ILE A 257 10.28 -10.26 -8.70
CA ILE A 257 9.26 -9.48 -9.40
C ILE A 257 9.58 -7.98 -9.26
N ILE A 258 9.47 -7.24 -10.35
CA ILE A 258 9.53 -5.78 -10.38
C ILE A 258 8.12 -5.29 -10.67
N THR A 259 7.62 -4.34 -9.89
CA THR A 259 6.35 -3.65 -10.13
C THR A 259 6.58 -2.17 -10.39
N VAL A 260 5.58 -1.48 -10.95
CA VAL A 260 5.59 0.00 -11.08
C VAL A 260 5.95 0.66 -9.75
N ARG A 261 5.43 0.13 -8.64
CA ARG A 261 5.72 0.65 -7.29
C ARG A 261 7.19 0.53 -6.92
N ASP A 262 7.86 -0.56 -7.28
CA ASP A 262 9.27 -0.74 -6.96
C ASP A 262 10.13 0.29 -7.71
N ILE A 263 9.79 0.58 -8.97
CA ILE A 263 10.48 1.61 -9.77
C ILE A 263 10.16 3.02 -9.24
N VAL A 264 8.88 3.35 -9.00
CA VAL A 264 8.48 4.65 -8.44
C VAL A 264 9.08 4.88 -7.05
N SER A 265 9.32 3.81 -6.27
CA SER A 265 9.94 3.94 -4.95
C SER A 265 11.38 4.46 -4.99
N LEU A 266 12.05 4.42 -6.15
CA LEU A 266 13.33 5.09 -6.34
C LEU A 266 13.22 6.61 -6.16
N LEU A 267 12.04 7.18 -6.44
CA LEU A 267 11.75 8.61 -6.26
C LEU A 267 11.08 8.95 -4.92
N ALA A 268 10.85 7.94 -4.08
CA ALA A 268 10.24 8.15 -2.78
C ALA A 268 11.33 8.46 -1.75
N VAL A 269 11.23 9.62 -1.09
CA VAL A 269 12.00 9.90 0.12
C VAL A 269 11.16 9.47 1.31
N LYS A 270 11.84 8.97 2.35
CA LYS A 270 11.17 8.54 3.56
C LYS A 270 10.46 9.73 4.20
N MET A 271 9.13 9.78 4.07
CA MET A 271 8.33 10.78 4.78
C MET A 271 8.51 10.56 6.28
N GLU A 272 9.09 11.55 6.97
CA GLU A 272 8.81 11.74 8.38
C GLU A 272 7.37 12.25 8.47
N SER A 273 6.40 11.34 8.48
CA SER A 273 5.06 11.71 8.91
C SER A 273 5.14 11.90 10.42
N GLU A 274 4.88 13.12 10.90
CA GLU A 274 4.47 13.31 12.29
C GLU A 274 3.18 12.52 12.47
N ILE A 275 3.26 11.40 13.19
CA ILE A 275 2.10 10.59 13.50
C ILE A 275 1.32 11.39 14.56
N PRO A 276 0.07 11.81 14.29
CA PRO A 276 -0.78 12.41 15.32
C PRO A 276 -0.83 11.49 16.54
N LEU A 277 -0.33 11.99 17.67
CA LEU A 277 -0.28 11.28 18.94
C LEU A 277 -1.26 11.95 19.92
N TYR A 278 -2.33 11.24 20.23
CA TYR A 278 -3.30 11.68 21.22
C TYR A 278 -3.06 10.96 22.54
N ILE A 279 -2.67 11.69 23.59
CA ILE A 279 -2.58 11.15 24.95
C ILE A 279 -3.80 11.65 25.74
N VAL A 280 -4.66 10.73 26.15
CA VAL A 280 -5.89 11.01 26.89
C VAL A 280 -5.76 10.50 28.31
N GLY A 281 -6.09 11.33 29.30
CA GLY A 281 -6.08 10.96 30.72
C GLY A 281 -4.70 11.01 31.39
N LEU A 282 -3.77 11.80 30.85
CA LEU A 282 -2.48 12.07 31.50
C LEU A 282 -2.70 12.88 32.80
N PRO A 283 -2.17 12.44 33.96
CA PRO A 283 -2.28 13.16 35.22
C PRO A 283 -1.69 14.58 35.13
N GLU A 284 -2.32 15.55 35.82
CA GLU A 284 -1.90 16.97 35.75
C GLU A 284 -0.45 17.20 36.21
N ASP A 285 -0.01 16.45 37.22
CA ASP A 285 1.36 16.49 37.73
C ASP A 285 2.42 16.01 36.72
N LEU A 286 2.00 15.34 35.65
CA LEU A 286 2.86 14.79 34.60
C LEU A 286 2.66 15.49 33.24
N LYS A 287 1.76 16.49 33.13
CA LYS A 287 1.48 17.18 31.86
C LYS A 287 2.67 17.98 31.34
N ASN A 288 3.53 18.48 32.22
CA ASN A 288 4.73 19.24 31.86
C ASN A 288 5.98 18.36 31.70
N ASP A 289 5.84 17.03 31.80
CA ASP A 289 6.96 16.10 31.66
C ASP A 289 7.12 15.65 30.20
N ASP A 290 7.94 16.37 29.44
CA ASP A 290 8.32 16.06 28.06
C ASP A 290 8.94 14.65 27.90
N LEU A 291 9.35 14.01 28.98
CA LEU A 291 9.94 12.67 28.95
C LEU A 291 8.94 11.61 28.49
N ILE A 292 7.68 11.68 28.95
CA ILE A 292 6.64 10.69 28.57
C ILE A 292 6.28 10.87 27.10
N HIS A 293 6.03 12.12 26.69
CA HIS A 293 5.72 12.44 25.29
C HIS A 293 6.87 12.03 24.36
N SER A 294 8.12 12.40 24.68
CA SER A 294 9.29 12.06 23.87
C SER A 294 9.55 10.55 23.78
N LYS A 295 9.29 9.77 24.85
CA LYS A 295 9.35 8.30 24.81
C LYS A 295 8.33 7.71 23.83
N PHE A 296 7.09 8.22 23.83
CA PHE A 296 6.08 7.79 22.86
C PHE A 296 6.46 8.13 21.43
N VAL A 297 6.92 9.36 21.18
CA VAL A 297 7.40 9.76 19.85
C VAL A 297 8.54 8.86 19.39
N LYS A 298 9.51 8.56 20.27
CA LYS A 298 10.62 7.63 19.96
C LYS A 298 10.10 6.22 19.67
N ALA A 299 9.14 5.71 20.43
CA ALA A 299 8.51 4.41 20.19
C ALA A 299 7.74 4.38 18.86
N LEU A 300 6.95 5.41 18.56
CA LEU A 300 6.23 5.57 17.30
C LEU A 300 7.19 5.63 16.11
N LYS A 301 8.26 6.42 16.19
CA LYS A 301 9.32 6.46 15.16
C LYS A 301 9.92 5.07 14.92
N ARG A 302 10.12 4.26 15.98
CA ARG A 302 10.56 2.86 15.83
C ARG A 302 9.52 1.98 15.14
N ILE A 303 8.24 2.14 15.44
CA ILE A 303 7.14 1.40 14.78
C ILE A 303 7.02 1.82 13.30
N GLN A 304 7.08 3.12 13.02
CA GLN A 304 6.97 3.71 11.68
C GLN A 304 8.05 3.18 10.71
N LYS A 305 9.25 2.88 11.22
CA LYS A 305 10.32 2.23 10.43
C LYS A 305 9.91 0.89 9.81
N VAL A 306 8.91 0.23 10.39
CA VAL A 306 8.42 -1.11 9.99
C VAL A 306 7.02 -1.03 9.39
N TYR A 307 6.16 -0.18 9.93
CA TYR A 307 4.80 0.10 9.47
C TYR A 307 4.70 1.57 9.09
N THR A 308 4.90 1.87 7.81
CA THR A 308 4.93 3.26 7.33
C THR A 308 3.56 3.93 7.43
N GLU A 309 2.49 3.20 7.12
CA GLU A 309 1.09 3.66 7.03
C GLU A 309 0.39 3.86 8.40
N ILE A 310 1.06 4.43 9.40
CA ILE A 310 0.38 4.78 10.66
C ILE A 310 -0.37 6.09 10.45
N GLN A 311 -1.70 6.06 10.62
CA GLN A 311 -2.55 7.24 10.50
C GLN A 311 -2.62 8.01 11.81
N GLU A 312 -2.84 7.32 12.92
CA GLU A 312 -2.84 7.93 14.25
C GLU A 312 -2.38 6.95 15.34
N ALA A 313 -1.88 7.52 16.43
CA ALA A 313 -1.60 6.82 17.66
C ALA A 313 -2.43 7.43 18.79
N ARG A 314 -3.17 6.61 19.52
CA ARG A 314 -3.94 7.02 20.68
C ARG A 314 -3.49 6.25 21.91
N VAL A 315 -3.13 6.98 22.95
CA VAL A 315 -2.79 6.45 24.27
C VAL A 315 -3.89 6.89 25.22
N THR A 316 -4.55 5.94 25.87
CA THR A 316 -5.52 6.23 26.92
C THR A 316 -4.94 5.76 28.24
N ILE A 317 -4.86 6.67 29.20
CA ILE A 317 -4.35 6.42 30.55
C ILE A 317 -5.53 6.58 31.51
N LYS A 318 -5.79 5.57 32.33
CA LYS A 318 -6.72 5.65 33.44
C LYS A 318 -5.93 5.53 34.74
N GLN A 319 -6.11 6.49 35.63
CA GLN A 319 -5.55 6.43 36.98
C GLN A 319 -6.62 5.91 37.94
N THR A 320 -6.29 4.86 38.67
CA THR A 320 -7.11 4.32 39.76
C THR A 320 -6.33 4.38 41.07
N ARG A 321 -7.04 4.57 42.18
CA ARG A 321 -6.46 4.45 43.52
C ARG A 321 -6.76 3.04 44.03
N LYS A 322 -5.76 2.17 44.07
CA LYS A 322 -5.85 0.86 44.76
C LYS A 322 -5.10 0.95 46.08
N ASN A 323 -5.76 0.53 47.18
CA ASN A 323 -5.18 0.45 48.53
C ASN A 323 -4.53 1.75 49.04
N GLY A 324 -5.25 2.86 48.96
CA GLY A 324 -5.04 4.00 49.86
C GLY A 324 -3.93 4.99 49.53
N GLN A 325 -2.84 4.66 48.83
CA GLN A 325 -1.77 5.65 48.58
C GLN A 325 -1.05 5.60 47.23
N ARG A 326 -0.96 4.46 46.53
CA ARG A 326 -0.22 4.39 45.25
C ARG A 326 -1.15 4.55 44.04
N LYS A 327 -0.77 5.46 43.14
CA LYS A 327 -1.41 5.62 41.82
C LYS A 327 -1.21 4.32 41.03
N PHE A 328 -2.29 3.73 40.55
CA PHE A 328 -2.26 2.55 39.69
C PHE A 328 -2.77 2.95 38.31
N TYR A 329 -1.99 2.67 37.28
CA TYR A 329 -2.26 3.09 35.91
C TYR A 329 -2.71 1.91 35.07
N GLU A 330 -3.76 2.13 34.29
CA GLU A 330 -4.17 1.29 33.18
C GLU A 330 -3.92 2.07 31.89
N VAL A 331 -3.12 1.50 30.99
CA VAL A 331 -2.70 2.13 29.74
C VAL A 331 -3.19 1.29 28.57
N SER A 332 -3.90 1.93 27.65
CA SER A 332 -4.35 1.36 26.39
C SER A 332 -3.73 2.12 25.22
N ILE A 333 -2.90 1.44 24.44
CA ILE A 333 -2.26 1.98 23.23
C ILE A 333 -3.01 1.45 22.01
N ARG A 334 -3.47 2.37 21.16
CA ARG A 334 -4.07 2.08 19.87
C ARG A 334 -3.26 2.70 18.75
N ILE A 335 -2.84 1.89 17.78
CA ILE A 335 -2.24 2.33 16.53
C ILE A 335 -3.22 2.07 15.42
N ILE A 336 -3.66 3.13 14.77
CA ILE A 336 -4.63 3.07 13.68
C ILE A 336 -3.86 3.21 12.37
N THR A 337 -4.18 2.30 11.46
CA THR A 337 -3.64 2.24 10.10
C THR A 337 -4.83 2.15 9.14
N PRO A 338 -4.67 2.43 7.83
CA PRO A 338 -5.78 2.47 6.88
C PRO A 338 -6.67 1.21 6.86
N HIS A 339 -6.15 0.06 7.27
CA HIS A 339 -6.88 -1.20 7.20
C HIS A 339 -6.93 -1.99 8.51
N ASN A 340 -6.28 -1.52 9.57
CA ASN A 340 -6.20 -2.25 10.84
C ASN A 340 -6.03 -1.30 12.02
N THR A 341 -6.68 -1.62 13.13
CA THR A 341 -6.39 -1.03 14.44
C THR A 341 -5.67 -2.05 15.31
N PHE A 342 -4.47 -1.71 15.75
CA PHE A 342 -3.70 -2.52 16.69
C PHE A 342 -3.90 -1.97 18.09
N ARG A 343 -4.28 -2.83 19.03
CA ARG A 343 -4.50 -2.48 20.44
C ARG A 343 -3.54 -3.25 21.34
N GLN A 344 -2.98 -2.58 22.34
CA GLN A 344 -2.25 -3.19 23.44
C GLN A 344 -2.63 -2.54 24.76
N GLU A 345 -2.73 -3.35 25.81
CA GLU A 345 -3.19 -2.91 27.12
C GLU A 345 -2.29 -3.45 28.21
N GLY A 346 -2.02 -2.62 29.21
CA GLY A 346 -1.22 -2.98 30.37
C GLY A 346 -1.61 -2.20 31.59
N THR A 347 -1.17 -2.70 32.74
CA THR A 347 -1.41 -2.05 34.02
C THR A 347 -0.14 -2.07 34.87
N GLY A 348 -0.03 -1.12 35.80
CA GLY A 348 1.09 -1.07 36.72
C GLY A 348 1.15 0.20 37.56
N TRP A 349 2.09 0.23 38.50
CA TRP A 349 2.26 1.32 39.47
C TRP A 349 3.08 2.49 38.94
N ASP A 350 3.90 2.25 37.91
CA ASP A 350 4.73 3.25 37.24
C ASP A 350 4.25 3.41 35.79
N LEU A 351 3.72 4.59 35.48
CA LEU A 351 3.19 4.91 34.16
C LEU A 351 4.26 4.77 33.06
N SER A 352 5.48 5.25 33.30
CA SER A 352 6.59 5.17 32.33
C SER A 352 6.93 3.72 31.98
N ASN A 353 7.00 2.85 32.98
CA ASN A 353 7.33 1.44 32.77
C ASN A 353 6.22 0.69 32.03
N VAL A 354 4.96 0.93 32.40
CA VAL A 354 3.80 0.33 31.73
C VAL A 354 3.79 0.72 30.25
N ILE A 355 4.03 2.00 29.95
CA ILE A 355 4.11 2.51 28.57
C ILE A 355 5.22 1.84 27.77
N GLU A 356 6.43 1.76 28.32
CA GLU A 356 7.58 1.15 27.63
C GLU A 356 7.30 -0.33 27.35
N GLU A 357 6.79 -1.06 28.34
CA GLU A 357 6.46 -2.48 28.19
C GLU A 357 5.39 -2.71 27.12
N GLN A 358 4.30 -1.94 27.13
CA GLN A 358 3.24 -2.07 26.13
C GLN A 358 3.72 -1.66 24.73
N SER A 359 4.56 -0.62 24.63
CA SER A 359 5.18 -0.19 23.38
C SER A 359 6.10 -1.28 22.82
N GLN A 360 6.90 -1.93 23.66
CA GLN A 360 7.75 -3.06 23.26
C GLN A 360 6.94 -4.28 22.86
N LYS A 361 5.87 -4.63 23.58
CA LYS A 361 4.95 -5.72 23.19
C LYS A 361 4.30 -5.43 21.84
N LEU A 362 3.86 -4.21 21.63
CA LEU A 362 3.29 -3.76 20.36
C LEU A 362 4.33 -3.85 19.23
N LEU A 363 5.55 -3.35 19.44
CA LEU A 363 6.68 -3.49 18.53
C LEU A 363 7.01 -4.95 18.23
N ARG A 364 7.01 -5.84 19.24
CA ARG A 364 7.26 -7.28 19.07
C ARG A 364 6.14 -7.95 18.26
N ASN A 365 4.90 -7.60 18.49
CA ASN A 365 3.76 -8.16 17.76
C ASN A 365 3.72 -7.67 16.31
N LEU A 366 3.95 -6.37 16.11
CA LEU A 366 4.10 -5.78 14.79
C LEU A 366 5.34 -6.33 14.07
N SER A 367 6.48 -6.48 14.75
CA SER A 367 7.70 -7.05 14.16
C SER A 367 7.65 -8.55 13.94
N LYS A 368 6.88 -9.35 14.69
CA LYS A 368 6.62 -10.77 14.34
C LYS A 368 5.80 -10.87 13.05
N ARG A 369 4.78 -10.02 12.90
CA ARG A 369 4.00 -9.88 11.66
C ARG A 369 4.86 -9.34 10.52
N ALA A 370 5.80 -8.45 10.82
CA ALA A 370 6.76 -7.91 9.87
C ALA A 370 7.94 -8.84 9.59
N LYS A 371 8.41 -9.71 10.49
CA LYS A 371 9.50 -10.69 10.24
C LYS A 371 9.02 -11.80 9.30
N ARG A 372 7.75 -12.19 9.37
CA ARG A 372 7.06 -12.96 8.31
C ARG A 372 6.93 -12.19 6.97
N ARG A 373 7.28 -10.90 6.95
CA ARG A 373 7.21 -9.95 5.82
C ARG A 373 8.59 -9.48 5.35
N TYR A 374 9.61 -9.52 6.22
CA TYR A 374 10.97 -8.96 6.06
C TYR A 374 12.03 -10.03 5.77
N LYS A 375 11.73 -11.33 5.94
CA LYS A 375 12.61 -12.39 5.39
C LYS A 375 12.72 -12.36 3.86
N THR A 376 12.04 -11.42 3.19
CA THR A 376 11.82 -11.38 1.74
C THR A 376 12.01 -9.98 1.12
N SER A 377 12.55 -9.01 1.86
CA SER A 377 12.65 -7.63 1.35
C SER A 377 13.81 -6.89 2.00
N ILE A 378 14.96 -6.83 1.32
CA ILE A 378 16.04 -5.87 1.60
C ILE A 378 15.55 -4.49 1.16
N ARG A 379 14.55 -3.94 1.86
CA ARG A 379 14.12 -2.56 1.69
C ARG A 379 14.85 -1.75 2.74
N LYS A 380 16.03 -1.27 2.34
CA LYS A 380 16.66 0.00 2.76
C LYS A 380 18.07 0.00 2.19
N LEU A 381 18.19 0.45 0.94
CA LEU A 381 19.27 1.39 0.66
C LEU A 381 18.91 2.64 1.47
N ASP A 382 19.83 3.10 2.31
CA ASP A 382 19.65 4.28 3.15
C ASP A 382 19.25 5.46 2.26
N ALA A 383 17.97 5.82 2.27
CA ALA A 383 17.50 7.03 1.64
C ALA A 383 18.14 8.22 2.37
N PRO A 384 18.68 9.21 1.66
CA PRO A 384 19.26 10.39 2.29
C PRO A 384 18.23 11.04 3.21
N ILE A 385 18.62 11.24 4.47
CA ILE A 385 17.84 11.97 5.46
C ILE A 385 18.15 13.44 5.22
N THR A 386 17.27 14.17 4.54
CA THR A 386 17.32 15.63 4.58
C THR A 386 16.80 16.10 5.93
N GLN A 387 17.69 16.68 6.73
CA GLN A 387 17.30 17.51 7.86
C GLN A 387 16.55 18.72 7.29
N VAL A 388 15.31 18.93 7.75
CA VAL A 388 14.54 20.16 7.49
C VAL A 388 15.01 21.24 8.46
#